data_AF-A0A3B9KE53-F1
#
_entry.id   AF-A0A3B9KE53-F1
#
_cell.length_a   1.000
_cell.length_b   1.000
_cell.length_c   1.000
_cell.angle_alpha   90.00
_cell.angle_beta   90.00
_cell.angle_gamma   90.00
#
_symmetry.space_group_name_H-M   'P 1'
#
loop_
_entity.id
_entity.type
_entity.pdbx_description
1 polymer ?
#
loop_
_entity_poly.entity_id
_entity_poly.type
_entity_poly.pdbx_seq_one_letter_code
_entity_poly.pdbx_strand_id
1 'polypeptide(L)'
;EQQVAQRKQALGRAIADAQQEFERLKSAQSEAERQRRTVSDRLNMLKNWRQSLSGYTDGVRALLRAPAAKVSGLVGPVPQLGVAPSGLEIAIEAALGPYLQAVVVQTYRDAQN
;
A
#
# COMPACT_ATOMS: atom_id res chain seq x y z
N GLU A 1 -19.75 -52.29 30.70
CA GLU A 1 -19.81 -50.91 31.26
C GLU A 1 -18.48 -50.14 31.18
N GLN A 2 -17.33 -50.73 31.55
CA GLN A 2 -16.02 -50.04 31.49
C GLN A 2 -15.62 -49.51 30.10
N GLN A 3 -15.85 -50.25 29.02
CA GLN A 3 -15.56 -49.77 27.64
C GLN A 3 -16.36 -48.52 27.26
N VAL A 4 -17.62 -48.43 27.68
CA VAL A 4 -18.49 -47.28 27.38
C VAL A 4 -18.00 -46.04 28.14
N ALA A 5 -17.56 -46.20 29.38
CA ALA A 5 -16.98 -45.12 30.18
C ALA A 5 -15.67 -44.59 29.57
N GLN A 6 -14.76 -45.48 29.16
CA GLN A 6 -13.50 -45.09 28.49
C GLN A 6 -13.75 -44.35 27.18
N ARG A 7 -14.72 -44.81 26.37
CA ARG A 7 -15.06 -44.17 25.09
C ARG A 7 -15.69 -42.80 25.28
N LYS A 8 -16.55 -42.62 26.30
CA LYS A 8 -17.08 -41.30 26.70
C LYS A 8 -15.96 -40.35 27.13
N GLN A 9 -14.98 -40.82 27.90
CA GLN A 9 -13.85 -40.01 28.34
C GLN A 9 -12.94 -39.59 27.18
N ALA A 10 -12.68 -40.51 26.23
CA ALA A 10 -11.90 -40.21 25.03
C ALA A 10 -12.59 -39.17 24.14
N LEU A 11 -13.91 -39.31 23.92
CA LEU A 11 -14.73 -38.31 23.22
C LEU A 11 -14.71 -36.96 23.92
N GLY A 12 -14.83 -36.93 25.25
CA GLY A 12 -14.76 -35.69 26.04
C GLY A 12 -13.43 -34.97 25.89
N ARG A 13 -12.31 -35.71 25.89
CA ARG A 13 -10.97 -35.14 25.63
C ARG A 13 -10.85 -34.60 24.21
N ALA A 14 -11.29 -35.37 23.21
CA ALA A 14 -11.25 -34.94 21.81
C ALA A 14 -12.07 -33.66 21.56
N ILE A 15 -13.23 -33.53 22.22
CA ILE A 15 -14.04 -32.31 22.17
C ILE A 15 -13.31 -31.14 22.83
N ALA A 16 -12.71 -31.33 24.00
CA ALA A 16 -11.96 -30.29 24.69
C ALA A 16 -10.75 -29.82 23.86
N ASP A 17 -10.00 -30.75 23.27
CA ASP A 17 -8.85 -30.44 22.41
C ASP A 17 -9.30 -29.67 21.16
N ALA A 18 -10.40 -30.10 20.52
CA ALA A 18 -10.96 -29.41 19.36
C ALA A 18 -11.47 -28.00 19.71
N GLN A 19 -12.08 -27.81 20.88
CA GLN A 19 -12.51 -26.50 21.36
C GLN A 19 -11.32 -25.58 21.63
N GLN A 20 -10.25 -26.10 22.22
CA GLN A 20 -9.03 -25.34 22.48
C GLN A 20 -8.37 -24.89 21.16
N GLU A 21 -8.25 -25.78 20.18
CA GLU A 21 -7.69 -25.40 18.87
C GLU A 21 -8.59 -24.42 18.12
N PHE A 22 -9.91 -24.57 18.21
CA PHE A 22 -10.85 -23.60 17.63
C PHE A 22 -10.66 -22.20 18.21
N GLU A 23 -10.56 -22.06 19.53
CA GLU A 23 -10.32 -20.75 20.16
C GLU A 23 -8.93 -20.19 19.83
N ARG A 24 -7.92 -21.06 19.67
CA ARG A 24 -6.59 -20.64 19.22
C ARG A 24 -6.63 -20.08 17.81
N LEU A 25 -7.28 -20.79 16.88
CA LEU A 25 -7.41 -20.36 15.48
C LEU A 25 -8.24 -19.08 15.36
N LYS A 26 -9.32 -18.97 16.13
CA LYS A 26 -10.15 -17.75 16.19
C LYS A 26 -9.36 -16.55 16.70
N SER A 27 -8.52 -16.74 17.72
CA SER A 27 -7.63 -15.70 18.22
C SER A 27 -6.60 -15.28 17.16
N ALA A 28 -5.99 -16.25 16.47
CA ALA A 28 -5.05 -15.99 15.38
C ALA A 28 -5.71 -15.25 14.21
N GLN A 29 -6.94 -15.64 13.83
CA GLN A 29 -7.72 -14.95 12.80
C GLN A 29 -8.00 -13.49 13.21
N SER A 30 -8.44 -13.27 14.45
CA SER A 30 -8.72 -11.93 14.96
C SER A 30 -7.48 -11.02 14.92
N GLU A 31 -6.30 -11.57 15.25
CA GLU A 31 -5.03 -10.84 15.15
C GLU A 31 -4.65 -10.53 13.70
N ALA A 32 -4.74 -11.51 12.80
CA ALA A 32 -4.47 -11.29 11.38
C ALA A 32 -5.42 -10.25 10.76
N GLU A 33 -6.69 -10.25 11.16
CA GLU A 33 -7.66 -9.24 10.72
C GLU A 33 -7.32 -7.84 11.22
N ARG A 34 -6.86 -7.70 12.47
CA ARG A 34 -6.37 -6.41 13.01
C ARG A 34 -5.19 -5.90 12.19
N GLN A 35 -4.18 -6.74 11.96
CA GLN A 35 -3.00 -6.38 11.17
C GLN A 35 -3.38 -5.98 9.75
N ARG A 36 -4.28 -6.73 9.12
CA ARG A 36 -4.78 -6.41 7.77
C ARG A 36 -5.45 -5.05 7.74
N ARG A 37 -6.27 -4.71 8.74
CA ARG A 37 -6.91 -3.38 8.85
C ARG A 37 -5.87 -2.28 8.96
N THR A 38 -4.89 -2.43 9.86
CA THR A 38 -3.81 -1.44 10.02
C THR A 38 -3.03 -1.19 8.73
N VAL A 39 -2.65 -2.25 8.01
CA VAL A 39 -1.94 -2.11 6.73
C VAL A 39 -2.84 -1.49 5.66
N SER A 40 -4.11 -1.88 5.60
CA SER A 40 -5.09 -1.33 4.66
C SER A 40 -5.33 0.17 4.90
N ASP A 41 -5.45 0.59 6.14
CA ASP A 41 -5.66 1.99 6.51
C ASP A 41 -4.45 2.84 6.12
N ARG A 42 -3.23 2.34 6.40
CA ARG A 42 -1.99 3.00 5.98
C ARG A 42 -1.89 3.09 4.45
N LEU A 43 -2.24 2.03 3.73
CA LEU A 43 -2.27 2.04 2.28
C LEU A 43 -3.25 3.08 1.73
N ASN A 44 -4.44 3.16 2.30
CA ASN A 44 -5.46 4.14 1.89
C ASN A 44 -4.97 5.57 2.14
N MET A 45 -4.35 5.83 3.29
CA MET A 45 -3.74 7.12 3.59
C MET A 45 -2.67 7.51 2.54
N LEU A 46 -1.76 6.59 2.20
CA LEU A 46 -0.73 6.83 1.18
C LEU A 46 -1.33 7.06 -0.22
N LYS A 47 -2.37 6.31 -0.59
CA LYS A 47 -3.09 6.52 -1.84
C LYS A 47 -3.73 7.90 -1.90
N ASN A 48 -4.37 8.34 -0.82
CA ASN A 48 -5.00 9.65 -0.72
C ASN A 48 -3.96 10.78 -0.84
N TRP A 49 -2.80 10.63 -0.19
CA TRP A 49 -1.69 11.59 -0.32
C TRP A 49 -1.15 11.69 -1.75
N ARG A 50 -1.04 10.55 -2.44
CA ARG A 50 -0.64 10.53 -3.85
C ARG A 50 -1.68 11.20 -4.74
N GLN A 51 -2.97 10.94 -4.52
CA GLN A 51 -4.07 11.56 -5.27
C GLN A 51 -4.20 13.06 -5.02
N SER A 52 -3.94 13.52 -3.79
CA SER A 52 -3.93 14.94 -3.48
C SER A 52 -2.74 15.67 -4.09
N LEU A 53 -1.78 14.94 -4.65
CA LEU A 53 -0.50 15.44 -5.15
C LEU A 53 0.27 16.18 -4.05
N SER A 54 0.15 15.70 -2.81
CA SER A 54 0.86 16.26 -1.66
C SER A 54 2.37 16.21 -1.88
N GLY A 55 3.07 17.27 -1.49
CA GLY A 55 4.53 17.40 -1.65
C GLY A 55 4.98 18.02 -2.99
N TYR A 56 4.10 18.15 -3.98
CA TYR A 56 4.40 18.91 -5.20
C TYR A 56 4.10 20.40 -5.03
N THR A 57 4.92 21.24 -5.67
CA THR A 57 4.68 22.69 -5.80
C THR A 57 3.34 22.97 -6.48
N ASP A 58 2.78 24.17 -6.24
CA ASP A 58 1.50 24.59 -6.84
C ASP A 58 1.50 24.51 -8.37
N GLY A 59 2.61 24.89 -9.02
CA GLY A 59 2.75 24.83 -10.48
C GLY A 59 2.66 23.40 -11.02
N VAL A 60 3.37 22.46 -10.40
CA VAL A 60 3.31 21.04 -10.78
C VAL A 60 1.92 20.47 -10.51
N ARG A 61 1.28 20.80 -9.39
CA ARG A 61 -0.10 20.37 -9.10
C ARG A 61 -1.09 20.91 -10.13
N ALA A 62 -0.96 22.16 -10.54
CA ALA A 62 -1.80 22.75 -11.57
C ALA A 62 -1.64 22.03 -12.91
N LEU A 63 -0.39 21.72 -13.30
CA LEU A 63 -0.07 21.00 -14.52
C LEU A 63 -0.65 19.57 -14.52
N LEU A 64 -0.49 18.83 -13.42
CA LEU A 64 -0.99 17.45 -13.31
C LEU A 64 -2.52 17.36 -13.21
N ARG A 65 -3.18 18.43 -12.78
CA ARG A 65 -4.65 18.53 -12.75
C ARG A 65 -5.22 19.13 -14.03
N ALA A 66 -4.38 19.68 -14.90
CA ALA A 66 -4.85 20.29 -16.13
C ALA A 66 -5.51 19.24 -17.03
N PRO A 67 -6.62 19.58 -17.69
CA PRO A 67 -7.21 18.70 -18.69
C PRO A 67 -6.21 18.45 -19.83
N ALA A 68 -6.19 17.23 -20.37
CA ALA A 68 -5.33 16.87 -21.50
C ALA A 68 -5.54 17.76 -22.76
N ALA A 69 -6.71 18.40 -22.88
CA ALA A 69 -6.98 19.37 -23.93
C ALA A 69 -6.20 20.70 -23.79
N LYS A 70 -5.72 21.03 -22.58
CA LYS A 70 -4.93 22.25 -22.31
C LYS A 70 -3.43 21.98 -22.25
N VAL A 71 -3.04 20.77 -21.86
CA VAL A 71 -1.62 20.37 -21.71
C VAL A 71 -1.43 19.06 -22.45
N SER A 72 -0.76 19.12 -23.60
CA SER A 72 -0.44 17.95 -24.42
C SER A 72 0.88 17.32 -24.00
N GLY A 73 1.03 16.03 -24.28
CA GLY A 73 2.32 15.35 -24.13
C GLY A 73 2.82 15.17 -22.70
N LEU A 74 2.00 15.44 -21.68
CA LEU A 74 2.36 15.25 -20.27
C LEU A 74 2.56 13.75 -19.94
N VAL A 75 3.77 13.35 -19.57
CA VAL A 75 4.06 11.97 -19.12
C VAL A 75 3.90 11.87 -17.61
N GLY A 76 4.42 12.85 -16.87
CA GLY A 76 4.27 12.96 -15.42
C GLY A 76 5.58 13.31 -14.72
N PRO A 77 5.56 13.45 -13.38
CA PRO A 77 6.73 13.80 -12.60
C PRO A 77 7.74 12.65 -12.53
N VAL A 78 9.03 12.99 -12.44
CA VAL A 78 10.14 12.03 -12.39
C VAL A 78 9.92 10.86 -11.40
N PRO A 79 9.44 11.05 -10.15
CA PRO A 79 9.26 9.95 -9.20
C PRO A 79 8.19 8.95 -9.61
N GLN A 80 7.20 9.37 -10.40
CA GLN A 80 6.15 8.48 -10.90
C GLN A 80 6.66 7.53 -12.00
N LEU A 81 7.82 7.81 -12.57
CA LEU A 81 8.44 6.99 -13.60
C LEU A 81 9.27 5.83 -13.04
N GLY A 82 9.31 5.66 -11.72
CA GLY A 82 9.98 4.51 -11.07
C GLY A 82 11.51 4.60 -11.12
N VAL A 83 12.06 5.80 -11.00
CA VAL A 83 13.51 6.06 -11.19
C VAL A 83 14.41 5.57 -10.06
N ALA A 84 13.86 5.18 -8.90
CA ALA A 84 14.64 4.78 -7.73
C ALA A 84 14.56 3.25 -7.50
N PRO A 85 15.68 2.52 -7.61
CA PRO A 85 15.76 1.14 -7.15
C PRO A 85 15.55 1.04 -5.64
N SER A 86 15.06 -0.13 -5.18
CA SER A 86 14.84 -0.37 -3.77
C SER A 86 16.14 -0.24 -2.97
N GLY A 87 16.10 0.54 -1.88
CA GLY A 87 17.25 0.81 -1.01
C GLY A 87 18.12 1.98 -1.47
N LEU A 88 17.84 2.58 -2.64
CA LEU A 88 18.55 3.75 -3.16
C LEU A 88 17.69 5.02 -3.21
N GLU A 89 16.50 5.01 -2.62
CA GLU A 89 15.52 6.09 -2.71
C GLU A 89 16.11 7.42 -2.21
N ILE A 90 16.77 7.39 -1.05
CA ILE A 90 17.40 8.59 -0.45
C ILE A 90 18.58 9.08 -1.29
N ALA A 91 19.38 8.17 -1.84
CA ALA A 91 20.53 8.53 -2.67
C ALA A 91 20.08 9.18 -3.98
N ILE A 92 19.03 8.65 -4.61
CA ILE A 92 18.43 9.21 -5.82
C ILE A 92 17.73 10.54 -5.53
N GLU A 93 17.01 10.66 -4.42
CA GLU A 93 16.43 11.93 -3.96
C GLU A 93 17.51 13.00 -3.78
N ALA A 94 18.60 12.68 -3.09
CA ALA A 94 19.72 13.59 -2.88
C ALA A 94 20.42 13.97 -4.20
N ALA A 95 20.58 13.01 -5.12
CA ALA A 95 21.21 13.24 -6.42
C ALA A 95 20.35 14.12 -7.35
N LEU A 96 19.03 13.93 -7.35
CA LEU A 96 18.10 14.70 -8.19
C LEU A 96 17.79 16.07 -7.60
N GLY A 97 17.71 16.17 -6.27
CA GLY A 97 17.41 17.42 -5.56
C GLY A 97 16.16 18.12 -6.13
N PRO A 98 16.27 19.38 -6.61
CA PRO A 98 15.13 20.11 -7.18
C PRO A 98 14.47 19.43 -8.38
N TYR A 99 15.24 18.66 -9.16
CA TYR A 99 14.72 17.96 -10.34
C TYR A 99 13.82 16.77 -9.99
N LEU A 100 13.72 16.39 -8.72
CA LEU A 100 12.74 15.40 -8.28
C LEU A 100 11.30 15.83 -8.59
N GLN A 101 11.02 17.13 -8.66
CA GLN A 101 9.69 17.63 -9.06
C GLN A 101 9.57 17.97 -10.54
N ALA A 102 10.63 17.74 -11.32
CA ALA A 102 10.58 17.98 -12.76
C ALA A 102 9.51 17.09 -13.39
N VAL A 103 8.88 17.64 -14.44
CA VAL A 103 7.81 16.97 -15.16
C VAL A 103 8.30 16.59 -16.54
N VAL A 104 8.14 15.33 -16.86
CA VAL A 104 8.54 14.78 -18.16
C VAL A 104 7.38 14.96 -19.14
N VAL A 105 7.73 15.43 -20.32
CA VAL A 105 6.83 15.57 -21.47
C VAL A 105 7.39 14.81 -22.67
N GLN A 106 6.53 14.49 -23.64
CA GLN A 106 6.89 13.67 -24.80
C GLN A 106 7.85 14.38 -25.76
N THR A 107 7.65 15.68 -25.99
CA THR A 107 8.45 16.45 -26.94
C THR A 107 8.86 17.81 -26.38
N TYR A 108 9.90 18.41 -26.96
CA TYR A 108 10.30 19.78 -26.61
C TYR A 108 9.17 20.78 -26.85
N ARG A 109 8.37 20.60 -27.91
CA ARG A 109 7.22 21.46 -28.20
C ARG A 109 6.18 21.43 -27.09
N ASP A 110 5.94 20.26 -26.49
CA ASP A 110 5.01 20.14 -25.36
C ASP A 110 5.50 20.90 -24.11
N ALA A 111 6.81 21.10 -23.95
CA ALA A 111 7.38 21.88 -22.85
C ALA A 111 7.23 23.41 -23.01
N GLN A 112 6.96 23.89 -24.23
CA GLN A 112 6.87 25.32 -24.55
C GLN A 112 5.44 25.87 -24.53
N ASN A 113 4.43 24.99 -24.51
CA ASN A 113 3.01 25.35 -24.49
C ASN A 113 2.52 25.63 -23.07
#